data_AF-A0A9P8JPS8-F1
#
_entry.id   AF-A0A9P8JPS8-F1
#
_cell.length_a   1.000
_cell.length_b   1.000
_cell.length_c   1.000
_cell.angle_alpha   90.00
_cell.angle_beta   90.00
_cell.angle_gamma   90.00
#
_symmetry.space_group_name_H-M   'P 1'
#
loop_
_entity.id
_entity.type
_entity.pdbx_description
1 polymer ?
#
loop_
_entity_poly.entity_id
_entity_poly.type
_entity_poly.pdbx_seq_one_letter_code
_entity_poly.pdbx_strand_id
1 'polypeptide(L)'
;MPPPIAGLHERKEDIKQWICDDHLTVLQVIDKLKTEHNVVCQKRTLERNLRTWGFSRRNKLDKAALQDELTRLFHGPHMTDEAICHLLSEAGYVVTRRHVMDTRKKLGLHKRIRPETSEQDLLKTIKDLLIQEYKNEDVLKMHRGELYTHLRQKYPDLNIIGRDRVYNIAREMNPQLRRRYAKGHPLYQGRPYKLTGKRLAAKLAKDAADANLNPPADHTQDHPAPYDTTQTSPSTHSHELTQPHDTVPDHSVAVQDPEAVSVDTPASTIHQVLHPTLRLESLEKENNALHQRLQQQEAEIQYMRQAYHDLVQRFTNVPATNSFPS
;
A
#
# COMPACT_ATOMS: atom_id res chain seq x y z
N MET A 1 44.03 3.03 -3.91
CA MET A 1 43.53 2.89 -5.30
C MET A 1 44.14 1.62 -5.87
N PRO A 2 43.37 0.63 -6.35
CA PRO A 2 43.97 -0.50 -7.08
C PRO A 2 44.63 0.01 -8.37
N PRO A 3 45.71 -0.63 -8.84
CA PRO A 3 46.41 -0.21 -10.04
C PRO A 3 45.47 -0.28 -11.25
N PRO A 4 45.50 0.71 -12.16
CA PRO A 4 44.76 0.64 -13.41
C PRO A 4 45.28 -0.55 -14.22
N ILE A 5 44.37 -1.41 -14.67
CA ILE A 5 44.71 -2.43 -15.66
C ILE A 5 45.05 -1.66 -16.94
N ALA A 6 46.29 -1.80 -17.42
CA ALA A 6 46.75 -1.18 -18.66
C ALA A 6 45.80 -1.53 -19.83
N GLY A 7 45.47 -0.54 -20.66
CA GLY A 7 44.59 -0.69 -21.83
C GLY A 7 43.08 -0.66 -21.57
N LEU A 8 42.60 -0.91 -20.34
CA LEU A 8 41.16 -0.90 -20.06
C LEU A 8 40.55 0.51 -20.11
N HIS A 9 41.29 1.52 -19.66
CA HIS A 9 40.78 2.89 -19.62
C HIS A 9 40.77 3.57 -20.99
N GLU A 10 41.76 3.26 -21.84
CA GLU A 10 41.87 3.75 -23.22
C GLU A 10 40.71 3.29 -24.08
N ARG A 11 40.16 2.10 -23.79
CA ARG A 11 39.06 1.46 -24.51
C ARG A 11 37.67 1.74 -23.92
N LYS A 12 37.56 2.76 -23.07
CA LYS A 12 36.29 3.09 -22.40
C LYS A 12 35.14 3.34 -23.38
N GLU A 13 35.38 4.07 -24.47
CA GLU A 13 34.32 4.40 -25.43
C GLU A 13 33.91 3.20 -26.29
N ASP A 14 34.86 2.33 -26.67
CA ASP A 14 34.57 1.06 -27.37
C ASP A 14 33.71 0.14 -26.50
N ILE A 15 34.08 -0.02 -25.22
CA ILE A 15 33.31 -0.79 -24.23
C ILE A 15 31.89 -0.22 -24.06
N LYS A 16 31.75 1.11 -24.09
CA LYS A 16 30.46 1.78 -23.99
C LYS A 16 29.61 1.49 -25.23
N GLN A 17 30.18 1.62 -26.42
CA GLN A 17 29.49 1.31 -27.69
C GLN A 17 29.01 -0.15 -27.72
N TRP A 18 29.86 -1.09 -27.33
CA TRP A 18 29.49 -2.51 -27.28
C TRP A 18 28.36 -2.81 -26.28
N ILE A 19 28.31 -2.10 -25.15
CA ILE A 19 27.27 -2.32 -24.13
C ILE A 19 25.96 -1.60 -24.50
N CYS A 20 26.04 -0.39 -25.05
CA CYS A 20 24.88 0.45 -25.33
C CYS A 20 24.24 0.13 -26.68
N ASP A 21 25.04 -0.01 -27.73
CA ASP A 21 24.56 -0.09 -29.12
C ASP A 21 24.47 -1.54 -29.59
N ASP A 22 25.48 -2.37 -29.27
CA ASP A 22 25.51 -3.79 -29.65
C ASP A 22 24.81 -4.71 -28.61
N HIS A 23 24.34 -4.15 -27.50
CA HIS A 23 23.69 -4.86 -26.38
C HIS A 23 24.47 -6.06 -25.82
N LEU A 24 25.80 -6.08 -25.96
CA LEU A 24 26.66 -7.19 -25.52
C LEU A 24 26.63 -7.33 -23.99
N THR A 25 26.61 -8.57 -23.48
CA THR A 25 26.74 -8.88 -22.04
C THR A 25 28.13 -8.56 -21.48
N VAL A 26 28.25 -8.33 -20.17
CA VAL A 26 29.56 -8.07 -19.52
C VAL A 26 30.56 -9.21 -19.80
N LEU A 27 30.08 -10.45 -19.86
CA LEU A 27 30.91 -11.60 -20.19
C LEU A 27 31.38 -11.57 -21.65
N GLN A 28 30.48 -11.29 -22.59
CA GLN A 28 30.82 -11.15 -24.00
C GLN A 28 31.81 -10.00 -24.25
N VAL A 29 31.68 -8.88 -23.52
CA VAL A 29 32.63 -7.78 -23.58
C VAL A 29 34.02 -8.20 -23.08
N ILE A 30 34.11 -9.03 -22.04
CA ILE A 30 35.39 -9.55 -21.55
C ILE A 30 36.04 -10.46 -22.58
N ASP A 31 35.26 -11.34 -23.21
CA ASP A 31 35.76 -12.22 -24.27
C ASP A 31 36.24 -11.38 -25.46
N LYS A 32 35.47 -10.37 -25.87
CA LYS A 32 35.83 -9.44 -26.96
C LYS A 32 37.09 -8.62 -26.65
N LEU A 33 37.22 -8.11 -25.43
CA LEU A 33 38.43 -7.42 -24.95
C LEU A 33 39.67 -8.34 -24.99
N LYS A 34 39.47 -9.62 -24.66
CA LYS A 34 40.54 -10.62 -24.69
C LYS A 34 40.93 -10.97 -26.13
N THR A 35 39.98 -11.18 -27.02
CA THR A 35 40.24 -11.63 -28.41
C THR A 35 40.75 -10.51 -29.32
N GLU A 36 40.16 -9.32 -29.24
CA GLU A 36 40.46 -8.23 -30.17
C GLU A 36 41.58 -7.30 -29.68
N HIS A 37 41.76 -7.19 -28.37
CA HIS A 37 42.65 -6.19 -27.78
C HIS A 37 43.67 -6.78 -26.79
N ASN A 38 43.70 -8.10 -26.60
CA ASN A 38 44.57 -8.77 -25.63
C ASN A 38 44.48 -8.20 -24.19
N VAL A 39 43.33 -7.61 -23.83
CA VAL A 39 43.10 -7.06 -22.49
C VAL A 39 42.42 -8.11 -21.63
N VAL A 40 43.15 -8.66 -20.65
CA VAL A 40 42.61 -9.62 -19.68
C VAL A 40 42.04 -8.87 -18.49
N CYS A 41 40.72 -8.94 -18.29
CA CYS A 41 40.07 -8.40 -17.11
C CYS A 41 39.07 -9.39 -16.51
N GLN A 42 38.95 -9.36 -15.18
CA GLN A 42 37.93 -10.13 -14.48
C GLN A 42 36.58 -9.39 -14.51
N LYS A 43 35.47 -10.14 -14.51
CA LYS A 43 34.11 -9.60 -14.47
C LYS A 43 33.91 -8.52 -13.42
N ARG A 44 34.35 -8.78 -12.19
CA ARG A 44 34.22 -7.82 -11.07
C ARG A 44 34.99 -6.52 -11.33
N THR A 45 36.12 -6.59 -12.00
CA THR A 45 36.93 -5.42 -12.34
C THR A 45 36.28 -4.57 -13.42
N LEU A 46 35.72 -5.21 -14.46
CA LEU A 46 34.96 -4.51 -15.49
C LEU A 46 33.71 -3.86 -14.88
N GLU A 47 32.93 -4.58 -14.07
CA GLU A 47 31.74 -4.02 -13.38
C GLU A 47 32.06 -2.87 -12.44
N ARG A 48 33.23 -2.89 -11.77
CA ARG A 48 33.68 -1.79 -10.92
C ARG A 48 34.05 -0.57 -11.77
N ASN A 49 34.82 -0.75 -12.84
CA ASN A 49 35.19 0.33 -13.75
C ASN A 49 33.96 0.92 -14.45
N LEU A 50 33.03 0.09 -14.92
CA LEU A 50 31.75 0.55 -15.46
C LEU A 50 31.00 1.43 -14.45
N ARG A 51 30.93 1.02 -13.17
CA ARG A 51 30.35 1.85 -12.11
C ARG A 51 31.10 3.17 -11.92
N THR A 52 32.44 3.15 -11.88
CA THR A 52 33.28 4.35 -11.75
C THR A 52 33.11 5.30 -12.93
N TRP A 53 32.91 4.77 -14.14
CA TRP A 53 32.66 5.53 -15.35
C TRP A 53 31.20 5.99 -15.49
N GLY A 54 30.31 5.64 -14.54
CA GLY A 54 28.90 6.00 -14.55
C GLY A 54 28.01 5.12 -15.46
N PHE A 55 28.55 4.02 -15.99
CA PHE A 55 27.81 3.04 -16.76
C PHE A 55 27.13 2.05 -15.82
N SER A 56 25.88 2.34 -15.49
CA SER A 56 24.99 1.36 -14.87
C SER A 56 24.13 0.74 -15.95
N ARG A 57 24.17 -0.59 -16.05
CA ARG A 57 23.34 -1.42 -16.93
C ARG A 57 21.84 -1.30 -16.68
N ARG A 58 21.43 -0.55 -15.66
CA ARG A 58 20.04 -0.11 -15.57
C ARG A 58 19.86 0.80 -16.77
N ASN A 59 19.31 0.26 -17.86
CA ASN A 59 18.68 1.04 -18.91
C ASN A 59 18.02 2.21 -18.20
N LYS A 60 18.52 3.43 -18.47
CA LYS A 60 17.82 4.62 -18.05
C LYS A 60 16.54 4.57 -18.86
N LEU A 61 15.55 3.83 -18.33
CA LEU A 61 14.16 3.93 -18.71
C LEU A 61 13.92 5.42 -18.79
N ASP A 62 13.56 5.89 -19.97
CA ASP A 62 13.18 7.28 -20.12
C ASP A 62 11.98 7.48 -19.19
N LYS A 63 12.27 8.10 -18.05
CA LYS A 63 11.30 8.21 -16.96
C LYS A 63 10.14 9.09 -17.40
N ALA A 64 10.40 10.07 -18.27
CA ALA A 64 9.39 10.94 -18.82
C ALA A 64 8.46 10.14 -19.73
N ALA A 65 9.01 9.46 -20.75
CA ALA A 65 8.22 8.64 -21.66
C ALA A 65 7.41 7.55 -20.93
N LEU A 66 8.01 6.89 -19.93
CA LEU A 66 7.30 5.90 -19.11
C LEU A 66 6.16 6.53 -18.29
N GLN A 67 6.37 7.72 -17.73
CA GLN A 67 5.35 8.42 -16.93
C GLN A 67 4.20 8.91 -17.82
N ASP A 68 4.50 9.43 -19.00
CA ASP A 68 3.49 9.88 -19.97
C ASP A 68 2.63 8.70 -20.43
N GLU A 69 3.27 7.59 -20.78
CA GLU A 69 2.57 6.38 -21.22
C GLU A 69 1.73 5.76 -20.10
N LEU A 70 2.26 5.72 -18.87
CA LEU A 70 1.50 5.27 -17.69
C LEU A 70 0.28 6.17 -17.45
N THR A 71 0.45 7.49 -17.60
CA THR A 71 -0.62 8.48 -17.41
C THR A 71 -1.71 8.27 -18.47
N ARG A 72 -1.33 8.12 -19.73
CA ARG A 72 -2.24 7.80 -20.84
C ARG A 72 -3.03 6.50 -20.60
N LEU A 73 -2.34 5.43 -20.23
CA LEU A 73 -2.96 4.13 -19.93
C LEU A 73 -3.87 4.19 -18.70
N PHE A 74 -3.52 5.01 -17.71
CA PHE A 74 -4.34 5.17 -16.50
C PHE A 74 -5.59 6.02 -16.74
N HIS A 75 -5.52 7.05 -17.59
CA HIS A 75 -6.66 7.89 -17.95
C HIS A 75 -7.63 7.22 -18.92
N GLY A 76 -7.17 6.21 -19.66
CA GLY A 76 -8.00 5.36 -20.52
C GLY A 76 -8.91 4.39 -19.75
N PRO A 77 -9.16 3.17 -20.30
CA PRO A 77 -9.94 2.15 -19.60
C PRO A 77 -9.29 1.84 -18.24
N HIS A 78 -10.08 1.67 -17.18
CA HIS A 78 -9.53 1.50 -15.84
C HIS A 78 -8.82 0.15 -15.66
N MET A 79 -7.54 0.11 -16.03
CA MET A 79 -6.70 -1.06 -15.99
C MET A 79 -6.12 -1.35 -14.60
N THR A 80 -5.83 -2.63 -14.33
CA THR A 80 -5.07 -2.99 -13.12
C THR A 80 -3.62 -2.53 -13.27
N ASP A 81 -2.91 -2.36 -12.15
CA ASP A 81 -1.47 -2.06 -12.21
C ASP A 81 -0.70 -3.22 -12.87
N GLU A 82 -1.28 -4.42 -12.86
CA GLU A 82 -0.79 -5.62 -13.53
C GLU A 82 -1.02 -5.59 -15.04
N ALA A 83 -2.21 -5.23 -15.51
CA ALA A 83 -2.50 -5.05 -16.93
C ALA A 83 -1.67 -3.91 -17.53
N ILE A 84 -1.53 -2.79 -16.81
CA ILE A 84 -0.65 -1.69 -17.22
C ILE A 84 0.81 -2.17 -17.31
N CYS A 85 1.26 -2.97 -16.36
CA CYS A 85 2.60 -3.56 -16.41
C CYS A 85 2.79 -4.45 -17.64
N HIS A 86 1.79 -5.25 -18.01
CA HIS A 86 1.83 -6.10 -19.19
C HIS A 86 1.95 -5.27 -20.47
N LEU A 87 1.08 -4.26 -20.64
CA LEU A 87 1.12 -3.37 -21.81
C LEU A 87 2.43 -2.58 -21.92
N LEU A 88 2.94 -2.09 -20.79
CA LEU A 88 4.25 -1.42 -20.78
C LEU A 88 5.37 -2.38 -21.16
N SER A 89 5.28 -3.66 -20.76
CA SER A 89 6.25 -4.67 -21.15
C SER A 89 6.17 -5.00 -22.64
N GLU A 90 4.95 -5.07 -23.21
CA GLU A 90 4.73 -5.22 -24.66
C GLU A 90 5.28 -4.04 -25.46
N ALA A 91 5.18 -2.82 -24.92
CA ALA A 91 5.77 -1.61 -25.51
C ALA A 91 7.31 -1.54 -25.36
N GLY A 92 7.96 -2.56 -24.80
CA GLY A 92 9.41 -2.65 -24.66
C GLY A 92 9.97 -2.08 -23.35
N TYR A 93 9.12 -1.63 -22.43
CA TYR A 93 9.58 -1.13 -21.13
C TYR A 93 9.80 -2.28 -20.13
N VAL A 94 11.01 -2.39 -19.58
CA VAL A 94 11.33 -3.39 -18.55
C VAL A 94 10.88 -2.88 -17.17
N VAL A 95 9.59 -2.98 -16.87
CA VAL A 95 8.99 -2.51 -15.61
C VAL A 95 8.36 -3.64 -14.81
N THR A 96 8.39 -3.52 -13.48
CA THR A 96 7.69 -4.44 -12.58
C THR A 96 6.38 -3.83 -12.12
N ARG A 97 5.41 -4.68 -11.76
CA ARG A 97 4.13 -4.23 -11.19
C ARG A 97 4.31 -3.27 -10.00
N ARG A 98 5.31 -3.53 -9.14
CA ARG A 98 5.62 -2.66 -8.00
C ARG A 98 6.11 -1.29 -8.48
N HIS A 99 6.96 -1.26 -9.50
CA HIS A 99 7.43 -0.02 -10.09
C HIS A 99 6.28 0.80 -10.68
N VAL A 100 5.36 0.17 -11.44
CA VAL A 100 4.16 0.81 -11.98
C VAL A 100 3.31 1.41 -10.85
N MET A 101 3.06 0.65 -9.78
CA MET A 101 2.30 1.13 -8.62
C MET A 101 2.95 2.33 -7.94
N ASP A 102 4.27 2.29 -7.73
CA ASP A 102 5.01 3.36 -7.06
C ASP A 102 5.08 4.62 -7.92
N THR A 103 5.35 4.48 -9.22
CA THR A 103 5.36 5.58 -10.19
C THR A 103 3.97 6.22 -10.28
N ARG A 104 2.92 5.40 -10.38
CA ARG A 104 1.52 5.87 -10.37
C ARG A 104 1.21 6.72 -9.13
N LYS A 105 1.61 6.25 -7.94
CA LYS A 105 1.40 7.01 -6.68
C LYS A 105 2.17 8.33 -6.67
N LYS A 106 3.39 8.36 -7.19
CA LYS A 106 4.19 9.59 -7.28
C LYS A 106 3.57 10.64 -8.19
N LEU A 107 2.87 10.20 -9.24
CA LEU A 107 2.12 11.07 -10.14
C LEU A 107 0.74 11.48 -9.58
N GLY A 108 0.38 11.09 -8.35
CA GLY A 108 -0.92 11.39 -7.76
C GLY A 108 -2.10 10.64 -8.39
N LEU A 109 -1.84 9.66 -9.26
CA LEU A 109 -2.85 8.89 -9.99
C LEU A 109 -3.48 7.83 -9.08
N HIS A 110 -4.32 8.24 -8.13
CA HIS A 110 -4.97 7.33 -7.20
C HIS A 110 -6.18 6.63 -7.84
N LYS A 111 -6.38 5.35 -7.49
CA LYS A 111 -7.60 4.58 -7.85
C LYS A 111 -8.79 4.98 -6.97
N ARG A 112 -9.05 6.27 -6.87
CA ARG A 112 -10.23 6.85 -6.23
C ARG A 112 -11.20 7.30 -7.33
N ILE A 113 -12.44 7.54 -6.95
CA ILE A 113 -13.44 8.13 -7.85
C ILE A 113 -12.87 9.44 -8.35
N ARG A 114 -12.90 9.65 -9.67
CA ARG A 114 -12.41 10.91 -10.24
C ARG A 114 -13.32 12.03 -9.70
N PRO A 115 -12.77 13.19 -9.33
CA PRO A 115 -13.58 14.30 -8.86
C PRO A 115 -14.63 14.75 -9.90
N GLU A 116 -14.33 14.52 -11.18
CA GLU A 116 -15.23 14.81 -12.30
C GLU A 116 -16.38 13.81 -12.46
N THR A 117 -16.28 12.62 -11.86
CA THR A 117 -17.34 11.61 -11.94
C THR A 117 -18.31 11.83 -10.78
N SER A 118 -19.55 12.21 -11.10
CA SER A 118 -20.65 12.26 -10.14
C SER A 118 -20.77 10.91 -9.42
N GLU A 119 -20.53 10.92 -8.10
CA GLU A 119 -20.57 9.73 -7.27
C GLU A 119 -21.94 9.05 -7.35
N GLN A 120 -23.01 9.84 -7.43
CA GLN A 120 -24.38 9.35 -7.52
C GLN A 120 -24.63 8.58 -8.82
N ASP A 121 -24.09 9.07 -9.94
CA ASP A 121 -24.25 8.40 -11.24
C ASP A 121 -23.53 7.06 -11.27
N LEU A 122 -22.34 6.98 -10.66
CA LEU A 122 -21.62 5.72 -10.49
C LEU A 122 -22.41 4.73 -9.62
N LEU A 123 -22.96 5.18 -8.50
CA LEU A 123 -23.78 4.34 -7.62
C LEU A 123 -25.02 3.81 -8.34
N LYS A 124 -25.71 4.67 -9.09
CA LYS A 124 -26.87 4.30 -9.90
C LYS A 124 -26.49 3.28 -10.97
N THR A 125 -25.40 3.51 -11.69
CA THR A 125 -24.88 2.59 -12.72
C THR A 125 -24.57 1.22 -12.12
N ILE A 126 -23.90 1.16 -10.97
CA ILE A 126 -23.59 -0.10 -10.28
C ILE A 126 -24.89 -0.82 -9.87
N LYS A 127 -25.88 -0.08 -9.37
CA LYS A 127 -27.17 -0.63 -8.97
C LYS A 127 -27.91 -1.23 -10.18
N ASP A 128 -27.97 -0.51 -11.30
CA ASP A 128 -28.64 -0.96 -12.51
C ASP A 128 -27.97 -2.22 -13.09
N LEU A 129 -26.63 -2.28 -13.06
CA LEU A 129 -25.88 -3.48 -13.44
C LEU A 129 -26.18 -4.67 -12.52
N LEU A 130 -26.24 -4.45 -11.22
CA LEU A 130 -26.55 -5.52 -10.26
C LEU A 130 -27.99 -6.05 -10.47
N ILE A 131 -28.95 -5.18 -10.79
CA ILE A 131 -30.32 -5.60 -11.14
C ILE A 131 -30.30 -6.51 -12.38
N GLN A 132 -29.50 -6.16 -13.40
CA GLN A 132 -29.36 -6.97 -14.59
C GLN A 132 -28.68 -8.31 -14.31
N GLU A 133 -27.59 -8.30 -13.54
CA GLU A 133 -26.79 -9.50 -13.28
C GLU A 133 -27.44 -10.47 -12.29
N TYR A 134 -28.27 -10.00 -11.35
CA TYR A 134 -29.01 -10.87 -10.43
C TYR A 134 -30.10 -11.70 -11.09
N LYS A 135 -30.39 -11.50 -12.37
CA LYS A 135 -31.17 -12.45 -13.16
C LYS A 135 -30.46 -13.80 -13.30
N ASN A 136 -29.12 -13.82 -13.20
CA ASN A 136 -28.34 -15.05 -13.19
C ASN A 136 -28.17 -15.58 -11.76
N GLU A 137 -28.59 -16.82 -11.53
CA GLU A 137 -28.49 -17.46 -10.20
C GLU A 137 -27.05 -17.62 -9.71
N ASP A 138 -26.09 -17.77 -10.62
CA ASP A 138 -24.68 -17.93 -10.25
C ASP A 138 -24.12 -16.66 -9.60
N VAL A 139 -24.54 -15.48 -10.07
CA VAL A 139 -24.11 -14.19 -9.52
C VAL A 139 -24.64 -13.99 -8.10
N LEU A 140 -25.83 -14.51 -7.79
CA LEU A 140 -26.41 -14.45 -6.43
C LEU A 140 -25.57 -15.23 -5.40
N LYS A 141 -24.88 -16.29 -5.84
CA LYS A 141 -24.04 -17.12 -4.98
C LYS A 141 -22.63 -16.55 -4.81
N MET A 142 -22.22 -15.61 -5.67
CA MET A 142 -20.87 -15.04 -5.64
C MET A 142 -20.60 -14.26 -4.36
N HIS A 143 -19.37 -14.38 -3.86
CA HIS A 143 -18.91 -13.61 -2.71
C HIS A 143 -18.43 -12.22 -3.10
N ARG A 144 -18.24 -11.35 -2.10
CA ARG A 144 -17.76 -9.96 -2.25
C ARG A 144 -16.60 -9.78 -3.25
N GLY A 145 -15.61 -10.69 -3.21
CA GLY A 145 -14.45 -10.61 -4.09
C GLY A 145 -14.76 -11.03 -5.52
N GLU A 146 -15.53 -12.10 -5.67
CA GLU A 146 -15.91 -12.69 -6.96
C GLU A 146 -16.87 -11.78 -7.71
N LEU A 147 -17.89 -11.24 -7.03
CA LEU A 147 -18.86 -10.31 -7.62
C LEU A 147 -18.17 -9.08 -8.22
N TYR A 148 -17.20 -8.50 -7.50
CA TYR A 148 -16.44 -7.36 -7.99
C TYR A 148 -15.57 -7.73 -9.21
N THR A 149 -14.88 -8.88 -9.14
CA THR A 149 -14.04 -9.35 -10.25
C THR A 149 -14.89 -9.65 -11.49
N HIS A 150 -16.04 -10.30 -11.32
CA HIS A 150 -16.98 -10.64 -12.38
C HIS A 150 -17.50 -9.37 -13.08
N LEU A 151 -18.02 -8.40 -12.32
CA LEU A 151 -18.50 -7.14 -12.89
C LEU A 151 -17.40 -6.39 -13.64
N ARG A 152 -16.18 -6.39 -13.10
CA ARG A 152 -15.05 -5.71 -13.73
C ARG A 152 -14.51 -6.41 -14.98
N GLN A 153 -14.66 -7.73 -15.07
CA GLN A 153 -14.31 -8.50 -16.26
C GLN A 153 -15.35 -8.34 -17.36
N LYS A 154 -16.65 -8.37 -16.99
CA LYS A 154 -17.77 -8.27 -17.93
C LYS A 154 -17.99 -6.84 -18.44
N TYR A 155 -17.74 -5.84 -17.60
CA TYR A 155 -17.93 -4.42 -17.91
C TYR A 155 -16.65 -3.62 -17.66
N PRO A 156 -15.61 -3.79 -18.49
CA PRO A 156 -14.35 -3.07 -18.32
C PRO A 156 -14.51 -1.54 -18.51
N ASP A 157 -15.48 -1.12 -19.32
CA ASP A 157 -15.65 0.28 -19.72
C ASP A 157 -16.38 1.12 -18.66
N LEU A 158 -17.20 0.49 -17.80
CA LEU A 158 -18.07 1.18 -16.82
C LEU A 158 -17.34 1.63 -15.54
N ASN A 159 -16.01 1.57 -15.53
CA ASN A 159 -15.16 2.12 -14.48
C ASN A 159 -15.63 1.82 -13.04
N ILE A 160 -15.89 0.55 -12.75
CA ILE A 160 -16.43 0.15 -11.45
C ILE A 160 -15.33 0.24 -10.38
N ILE A 161 -15.39 1.29 -9.56
CA ILE A 161 -14.43 1.56 -8.49
C ILE A 161 -15.00 1.15 -7.13
N GLY A 162 -14.16 0.48 -6.33
CA GLY A 162 -14.46 0.19 -4.92
C GLY A 162 -15.20 -1.13 -4.70
N ARG A 163 -14.43 -2.18 -4.38
CA ARG A 163 -14.99 -3.51 -4.06
C ARG A 163 -15.99 -3.50 -2.91
N ASP A 164 -15.75 -2.70 -1.87
CA ASP A 164 -16.70 -2.57 -0.75
C ASP A 164 -18.00 -1.89 -1.17
N ARG A 165 -17.91 -0.92 -2.08
CA ARG A 165 -19.07 -0.15 -2.52
C ARG A 165 -20.04 -1.00 -3.33
N VAL A 166 -19.52 -1.72 -4.33
CA VAL A 166 -20.29 -2.72 -5.09
C VAL A 166 -20.98 -3.70 -4.14
N TYR A 167 -20.26 -4.20 -3.14
CA TYR A 167 -20.83 -5.15 -2.18
C TYR A 167 -21.87 -4.54 -1.24
N ASN A 168 -21.71 -3.28 -0.83
CA ASN A 168 -22.68 -2.62 0.03
C ASN A 168 -24.00 -2.40 -0.72
N ILE A 169 -23.95 -1.91 -1.96
CA ILE A 169 -25.15 -1.74 -2.82
C ILE A 169 -25.80 -3.10 -3.06
N ALA A 170 -24.99 -4.11 -3.41
CA ALA A 170 -25.43 -5.49 -3.58
C ALA A 170 -26.17 -6.02 -2.33
N ARG A 171 -25.65 -5.72 -1.14
CA ARG A 171 -26.24 -6.14 0.16
C ARG A 171 -27.50 -5.37 0.52
N GLU A 172 -27.59 -4.08 0.16
CA GLU A 172 -28.82 -3.30 0.30
C GLU A 172 -29.95 -3.90 -0.54
N MET A 173 -29.64 -4.41 -1.74
CA MET A 173 -30.60 -5.08 -2.59
C MET A 173 -30.95 -6.51 -2.13
N ASN A 174 -29.95 -7.27 -1.66
CA ASN A 174 -30.15 -8.61 -1.13
C ASN A 174 -29.40 -8.79 0.21
N PRO A 175 -30.11 -8.65 1.34
CA PRO A 175 -29.51 -8.76 2.67
C PRO A 175 -28.89 -10.13 2.98
N GLN A 176 -29.24 -11.18 2.23
CA GLN A 176 -28.73 -12.55 2.43
C GLN A 176 -27.32 -12.77 1.84
N LEU A 177 -26.78 -11.80 1.09
CA LEU A 177 -25.44 -11.90 0.49
C LEU A 177 -24.33 -12.07 1.53
N ARG A 178 -23.57 -13.14 1.41
CA ARG A 178 -22.49 -13.47 2.34
C ARG A 178 -21.23 -12.65 2.07
N ARG A 179 -20.79 -11.88 3.08
CA ARG A 179 -19.58 -11.04 2.98
C ARG A 179 -18.28 -11.83 2.88
N ARG A 180 -18.27 -13.03 3.46
CA ARG A 180 -17.10 -13.90 3.59
C ARG A 180 -17.50 -15.32 3.19
N TYR A 181 -16.54 -16.07 2.65
CA TYR A 181 -16.71 -17.51 2.47
C TYR A 181 -17.05 -18.18 3.81
N ALA A 182 -17.79 -19.29 3.75
CA ALA A 182 -18.08 -20.09 4.92
C ALA A 182 -16.79 -20.60 5.59
N LYS A 183 -16.86 -20.82 6.91
CA LYS A 183 -15.78 -21.43 7.68
C LYS A 183 -15.51 -22.82 7.11
N GLY A 184 -14.32 -23.05 6.55
CA GLY A 184 -13.96 -24.30 5.87
C GLY A 184 -13.77 -24.18 4.35
N HIS A 185 -14.01 -23.02 3.73
CA HIS A 185 -13.68 -22.83 2.32
C HIS A 185 -12.16 -23.01 2.07
N PRO A 186 -11.72 -23.59 0.94
CA PRO A 186 -10.29 -23.82 0.66
C PRO A 186 -9.43 -22.54 0.78
N LEU A 187 -9.97 -21.39 0.36
CA LEU A 187 -9.33 -20.07 0.52
C LEU A 187 -9.20 -19.57 1.98
N TYR A 188 -9.89 -20.21 2.93
CA TYR A 188 -9.69 -20.03 4.38
C TYR A 188 -8.73 -21.07 4.96
N GLN A 189 -8.75 -22.31 4.46
CA GLN A 189 -7.96 -23.41 5.01
C GLN A 189 -6.45 -23.28 4.73
N GLY A 190 -6.06 -22.56 3.67
CA GLY A 190 -4.66 -22.36 3.29
C GLY A 190 -4.09 -20.97 3.57
N ARG A 191 -4.79 -20.08 4.28
CA ARG A 191 -4.18 -18.79 4.67
C ARG A 191 -3.24 -19.07 5.84
N PRO A 192 -1.90 -18.94 5.68
CA PRO A 192 -1.03 -18.91 6.84
C PRO A 192 -1.53 -17.73 7.66
N TYR A 193 -2.15 -18.03 8.79
CA TYR A 193 -2.54 -17.02 9.74
C TYR A 193 -1.21 -16.35 10.08
N LYS A 194 -0.99 -15.12 9.62
CA LYS A 194 0.06 -14.27 10.17
C LYS A 194 -0.42 -13.93 11.57
N LEU A 195 -0.33 -14.89 12.49
CA LEU A 195 -0.40 -14.65 13.91
C LEU A 195 0.78 -13.70 14.16
N THR A 196 0.51 -12.41 14.24
CA THR A 196 1.54 -11.43 14.58
C THR A 196 1.69 -11.39 16.10
N GLY A 197 2.95 -11.40 16.56
CA GLY A 197 3.36 -11.17 17.94
C GLY A 197 2.56 -11.95 18.99
N LYS A 198 1.60 -11.26 19.63
CA LYS A 198 0.85 -11.76 20.79
C LYS A 198 0.05 -13.02 20.51
N ARG A 199 -0.57 -13.15 19.33
CA ARG A 199 -1.40 -14.33 19.05
C ARG A 199 -0.54 -15.55 18.70
N LEU A 200 0.63 -15.36 18.09
CA LEU A 200 1.58 -16.46 17.83
C LEU A 200 2.14 -16.98 19.14
N ALA A 201 2.55 -16.07 20.02
CA ALA A 201 3.03 -16.41 21.36
C ALA A 201 1.94 -17.14 22.17
N ALA A 202 0.69 -16.67 22.13
CA ALA A 202 -0.42 -17.34 22.82
C ALA A 202 -0.71 -18.73 22.25
N LYS A 203 -0.62 -18.92 20.91
CA LYS A 203 -0.78 -20.22 20.29
C LYS A 203 0.38 -21.16 20.66
N LEU A 204 1.63 -20.71 20.57
CA LEU A 204 2.81 -21.50 20.96
C LEU A 204 2.79 -21.85 22.46
N ALA A 205 2.37 -20.92 23.31
CA ALA A 205 2.21 -21.16 24.74
C ALA A 205 1.10 -22.19 25.01
N LYS A 206 0.00 -22.13 24.26
CA LYS A 206 -1.08 -23.12 24.34
C LYS A 206 -0.61 -24.49 23.84
N ASP A 207 0.02 -24.56 22.67
CA ASP A 207 0.53 -25.80 22.09
C ASP A 207 1.61 -26.43 23.01
N ALA A 208 2.44 -25.62 23.67
CA ALA A 208 3.41 -26.08 24.68
C ALA A 208 2.75 -26.54 25.98
N ALA A 209 1.69 -25.87 26.44
CA ALA A 209 0.91 -26.31 27.60
C ALA A 209 0.18 -27.63 27.32
N ASP A 210 -0.38 -27.78 26.12
CA ASP A 210 -1.05 -29.00 25.68
C ASP A 210 -0.06 -30.17 25.51
N ALA A 211 1.18 -29.90 25.06
CA ALA A 211 2.26 -30.90 25.00
C ALA A 211 2.74 -31.38 26.37
N ASN A 212 2.68 -30.53 27.40
CA ASN A 212 3.05 -30.89 28.77
C ASN A 212 1.97 -31.72 29.50
N LEU A 213 0.73 -31.74 29.00
CA LEU A 213 -0.37 -32.50 29.59
C LEU A 213 -0.47 -33.95 29.07
N ASN A 214 0.20 -34.27 27.97
CA ASN A 214 0.31 -35.62 27.43
C ASN A 214 1.75 -35.90 26.98
N PRO A 215 2.65 -36.29 27.90
CA PRO A 215 3.94 -36.80 27.49
C PRO A 215 3.72 -38.07 26.64
N PRO A 216 4.44 -38.22 25.51
CA PRO A 216 4.37 -39.45 24.73
C PRO A 216 4.78 -40.61 25.63
N ALA A 217 3.92 -41.64 25.70
CA ALA A 217 4.18 -42.85 26.45
C ALA A 217 5.53 -43.45 25.99
N ASP A 218 6.45 -43.50 26.95
CA ASP A 218 7.81 -43.99 26.81
C ASP A 218 7.77 -45.49 26.48
N HIS A 219 8.15 -45.85 25.24
CA HIS A 219 8.35 -47.25 24.89
C HIS A 219 9.69 -47.71 25.46
N THR A 220 9.57 -48.66 26.39
CA THR A 220 10.62 -49.28 27.19
C THR A 220 11.71 -49.90 26.32
N GLN A 221 12.97 -49.65 26.71
CA GLN A 221 14.20 -50.22 26.14
C GLN A 221 14.26 -51.74 26.28
N ASP A 222 14.93 -52.41 25.33
CA ASP A 222 15.68 -53.64 25.61
C ASP A 222 17.00 -53.71 24.82
N HIS A 223 18.08 -53.79 25.61
CA HIS A 223 19.42 -54.37 25.44
C HIS A 223 20.53 -53.83 24.48
N PRO A 224 21.82 -53.96 24.90
CA PRO A 224 22.98 -53.23 24.38
C PRO A 224 23.99 -54.11 23.61
N ALA A 225 24.87 -53.49 22.81
CA ALA A 225 26.24 -53.96 22.58
C ALA A 225 27.12 -52.86 21.92
N PRO A 226 28.46 -52.91 22.08
CA PRO A 226 29.33 -51.73 22.10
C PRO A 226 30.28 -51.61 20.89
N TYR A 227 30.65 -50.38 20.54
CA TYR A 227 31.99 -50.07 20.05
C TYR A 227 32.32 -48.56 20.20
N ASP A 228 33.34 -48.32 21.03
CA ASP A 228 34.53 -47.47 20.86
C ASP A 228 34.83 -47.04 19.40
N THR A 229 35.42 -45.92 18.99
CA THR A 229 36.23 -44.80 19.53
C THR A 229 36.15 -43.73 18.39
N THR A 230 36.13 -42.41 18.56
CA THR A 230 37.30 -41.50 18.67
C THR A 230 36.82 -40.05 18.58
N GLN A 231 37.23 -39.26 19.57
CA GLN A 231 37.82 -37.92 19.47
C GLN A 231 37.29 -36.91 18.45
N THR A 232 36.79 -35.76 18.90
CA THR A 232 37.55 -34.49 18.98
C THR A 232 36.62 -33.34 19.39
N SER A 233 36.95 -32.67 20.50
CA SER A 233 36.55 -31.27 20.76
C SER A 233 37.45 -30.35 19.88
N PRO A 234 37.10 -29.08 19.57
CA PRO A 234 37.01 -28.05 20.61
C PRO A 234 36.04 -26.86 20.38
N SER A 235 35.84 -26.13 21.48
CA SER A 235 35.82 -24.67 21.61
C SER A 235 34.77 -23.81 20.90
N THR A 236 33.87 -23.29 21.74
CA THR A 236 33.68 -21.86 22.05
C THR A 236 33.81 -20.85 20.90
N HIS A 237 32.69 -20.33 20.43
CA HIS A 237 32.61 -18.95 19.97
C HIS A 237 31.36 -18.25 20.49
N SER A 238 31.63 -17.14 21.15
CA SER A 238 30.74 -16.19 21.80
C SER A 238 29.74 -15.59 20.80
N HIS A 239 28.44 -15.63 21.12
CA HIS A 239 27.45 -14.79 20.44
C HIS A 239 27.19 -13.54 21.28
N GLU A 240 27.68 -12.43 20.72
CA GLU A 240 27.56 -11.06 21.20
C GLU A 240 26.11 -10.57 21.10
N LEU A 241 25.63 -10.02 22.21
CA LEU A 241 24.37 -9.29 22.32
C LEU A 241 24.36 -8.09 21.35
N THR A 242 23.28 -7.94 20.59
CA THR A 242 22.86 -6.62 20.10
C THR A 242 21.40 -6.38 20.48
N GLN A 243 21.20 -5.34 21.29
CA GLN A 243 19.91 -4.86 21.75
C GLN A 243 19.10 -4.23 20.60
N PRO A 244 17.75 -4.20 20.70
CA PRO A 244 16.87 -3.59 19.72
C PRO A 244 16.75 -2.07 19.92
N HIS A 245 16.83 -1.31 18.82
CA HIS A 245 16.45 0.10 18.79
C HIS A 245 14.93 0.23 18.71
N ASP A 246 14.35 0.84 19.75
CA ASP A 246 12.97 1.35 19.76
C ASP A 246 12.80 2.44 18.70
N THR A 247 11.80 2.29 17.84
CA THR A 247 11.32 3.35 16.95
C THR A 247 9.83 3.54 17.21
N VAL A 248 9.50 4.67 17.83
CA VAL A 248 8.13 5.14 18.10
C VAL A 248 7.45 5.51 16.78
N PRO A 249 6.24 5.01 16.48
CA PRO A 249 5.40 5.56 15.42
C PRO A 249 4.42 6.58 16.00
N ASP A 250 4.60 7.82 15.56
CA ASP A 250 3.70 8.96 15.76
C ASP A 250 2.39 8.74 14.99
N HIS A 251 1.26 8.80 15.70
CA HIS A 251 -0.09 8.57 15.17
C HIS A 251 -0.89 9.86 15.25
N SER A 252 -0.80 10.70 14.22
CA SER A 252 -1.77 11.77 13.98
C SER A 252 -3.03 11.20 13.33
N VAL A 253 -4.13 11.23 14.08
CA VAL A 253 -5.49 10.99 13.59
C VAL A 253 -6.14 12.36 13.35
N ALA A 254 -6.41 12.69 12.10
CA ALA A 254 -7.30 13.79 11.74
C ALA A 254 -8.59 13.20 11.14
N VAL A 255 -9.68 13.41 11.87
CA VAL A 255 -11.07 13.20 11.45
C VAL A 255 -11.56 14.53 10.89
N GLN A 256 -12.19 14.51 9.72
CA GLN A 256 -13.00 15.62 9.21
C GLN A 256 -14.36 15.08 8.76
N ASP A 257 -15.42 15.79 9.15
CA ASP A 257 -16.45 16.43 8.30
C ASP A 257 -17.80 16.56 9.03
N PRO A 258 -18.77 17.40 8.57
CA PRO A 258 -18.73 18.48 7.56
C PRO A 258 -19.45 19.78 8.00
N GLU A 259 -19.26 20.89 7.26
CA GLU A 259 -20.34 21.66 6.57
C GLU A 259 -19.84 23.00 6.02
N ALA A 260 -20.45 23.42 4.91
CA ALA A 260 -19.96 24.40 3.96
C ALA A 260 -20.36 25.84 4.27
N VAL A 261 -19.44 26.80 4.10
CA VAL A 261 -19.73 28.21 3.77
C VAL A 261 -18.61 28.78 2.90
N SER A 262 -18.99 29.39 1.78
CA SER A 262 -18.14 30.14 0.84
C SER A 262 -17.46 31.35 1.48
N VAL A 263 -16.14 31.50 1.31
CA VAL A 263 -15.43 32.80 1.41
C VAL A 263 -14.21 32.82 0.49
N ASP A 264 -14.04 33.93 -0.22
CA ASP A 264 -12.93 34.31 -1.08
C ASP A 264 -11.54 33.98 -0.50
N THR A 265 -10.71 33.33 -1.31
CA THR A 265 -9.32 33.04 -0.98
C THR A 265 -8.40 34.10 -1.63
N PRO A 266 -7.66 34.92 -0.87
CA PRO A 266 -6.62 35.76 -1.46
C PRO A 266 -5.38 34.93 -1.85
N ALA A 267 -4.69 35.42 -2.88
CA ALA A 267 -3.65 34.76 -3.63
C ALA A 267 -2.49 34.16 -2.82
N SER A 268 -1.96 33.05 -3.34
CA SER A 268 -0.74 32.36 -2.90
C SER A 268 0.38 33.32 -2.53
N THR A 269 0.70 33.37 -1.25
CA THR A 269 1.89 34.05 -0.75
C THR A 269 3.11 33.16 -1.02
N ILE A 270 3.94 33.63 -1.94
CA ILE A 270 5.28 33.12 -2.27
C ILE A 270 6.05 32.89 -0.97
N HIS A 271 6.65 31.70 -0.81
CA HIS A 271 7.51 31.33 0.31
C HIS A 271 8.75 32.25 0.39
N GLN A 272 8.60 33.44 0.97
CA GLN A 272 9.71 34.19 1.52
C GLN A 272 10.20 33.48 2.77
N VAL A 273 11.49 33.12 2.76
CA VAL A 273 12.19 32.57 3.92
C VAL A 273 12.30 33.69 4.96
N LEU A 274 11.26 33.85 5.78
CA LEU A 274 11.24 34.78 6.89
C LEU A 274 12.21 34.32 7.99
N HIS A 275 12.87 35.28 8.61
CA HIS A 275 13.74 35.07 9.76
C HIS A 275 12.99 34.30 10.87
N PRO A 276 13.63 33.32 11.55
CA PRO A 276 12.95 32.38 12.44
C PRO A 276 12.13 33.02 13.57
N THR A 277 12.52 34.22 14.01
CA THR A 277 11.78 35.01 15.02
C THR A 277 10.44 35.52 14.52
N LEU A 278 10.37 36.03 13.29
CA LEU A 278 9.12 36.51 12.68
C LEU A 278 8.15 35.36 12.38
N ARG A 279 8.69 34.17 12.10
CA ARG A 279 7.89 32.95 11.92
C ARG A 279 7.22 32.51 13.22
N LEU A 280 7.90 32.61 14.36
CA LEU A 280 7.33 32.29 15.67
C LEU A 280 6.19 33.24 16.02
N GLU A 281 6.36 34.56 15.87
CA GLU A 281 5.29 35.53 16.12
C GLU A 281 4.07 35.30 15.20
N SER A 282 4.31 34.94 13.94
CA SER A 282 3.22 34.61 13.01
C SER A 282 2.44 33.38 13.46
N LEU A 283 3.13 32.34 13.92
CA LEU A 283 2.50 31.11 14.42
C LEU A 283 1.76 31.35 15.74
N GLU A 284 2.30 32.16 16.64
CA GLU A 284 1.62 32.55 17.88
C GLU A 284 0.33 33.33 17.60
N LYS A 285 0.35 34.26 16.63
CA LYS A 285 -0.85 34.98 16.18
C LYS A 285 -1.90 34.04 15.59
N GLU A 286 -1.48 33.11 14.74
CA GLU A 286 -2.37 32.11 14.15
C GLU A 286 -2.99 31.20 15.22
N ASN A 287 -2.18 30.73 16.18
CA ASN A 287 -2.64 29.89 17.28
C ASN A 287 -3.64 30.64 18.20
N ASN A 288 -3.35 31.90 18.52
CA ASN A 288 -4.27 32.75 19.29
C ASN A 288 -5.60 32.96 18.54
N ALA A 289 -5.56 33.17 17.22
CA ALA A 289 -6.77 33.31 16.40
C ALA A 289 -7.59 32.02 16.38
N LEU A 290 -6.94 30.86 16.27
CA LEU A 290 -7.62 29.56 16.36
C LEU A 290 -8.26 29.35 17.73
N HIS A 291 -7.57 29.73 18.81
CA HIS A 291 -8.11 29.62 20.17
C HIS A 291 -9.35 30.49 20.38
N GLN A 292 -9.33 31.73 19.87
CA GLN A 292 -10.50 32.62 19.88
C GLN A 292 -11.68 32.04 19.09
N ARG A 293 -11.41 31.47 17.91
CA ARG A 293 -12.45 30.83 17.09
C ARG A 293 -13.09 29.64 17.80
N LEU A 294 -12.28 28.83 18.50
CA LEU A 294 -12.77 27.69 19.27
C LEU A 294 -13.64 28.14 20.45
N GLN A 295 -13.22 29.16 21.19
CA GLN A 295 -14.04 29.76 22.27
C GLN A 295 -15.37 30.32 21.74
N GLN A 296 -15.37 30.94 20.56
CA GLN A 296 -16.60 31.43 19.93
C GLN A 296 -17.56 30.29 19.57
N GLN A 297 -17.05 29.18 19.02
CA GLN A 297 -17.86 28.00 18.72
C GLN A 297 -18.43 27.34 19.98
N GLU A 298 -17.65 27.28 21.07
CA GLU A 298 -18.14 26.76 22.34
C GLU A 298 -19.27 27.62 22.92
N ALA A 299 -19.15 28.95 22.85
CA ALA A 299 -20.20 29.87 23.28
C ALA A 299 -21.48 29.71 22.45
N GLU A 300 -21.36 29.52 21.13
CA GLU A 300 -22.49 29.26 20.24
C GLU A 300 -23.20 27.92 20.57
N ILE A 301 -22.43 26.86 20.81
CA ILE A 301 -22.97 25.56 21.23
C ILE A 301 -23.71 25.68 22.57
N GLN A 302 -23.17 26.42 23.53
CA GLN A 302 -23.82 26.66 24.82
C GLN A 302 -25.14 27.43 24.65
N TYR A 303 -25.14 28.47 23.82
CA TYR A 303 -26.34 29.22 23.48
C TYR A 303 -27.42 28.33 22.86
N MET A 304 -27.06 27.49 21.88
CA MET A 304 -27.98 26.55 21.24
C MET A 304 -28.56 25.53 22.23
N ARG A 305 -27.74 25.02 23.17
CA ARG A 305 -28.21 24.13 24.24
C ARG A 305 -29.21 24.82 25.17
N GLN A 306 -28.94 26.06 25.55
CA GLN A 306 -29.85 26.83 26.39
C GLN A 306 -31.17 27.11 25.68
N ALA A 307 -31.13 27.55 24.42
CA ALA A 307 -32.33 27.76 23.61
C ALA A 307 -33.17 26.48 23.46
N TYR A 308 -32.51 25.32 23.29
CA TYR A 308 -33.18 24.03 23.27
C TYR A 308 -33.87 23.71 24.61
N HIS A 309 -33.20 23.94 25.74
CA HIS A 309 -33.79 23.74 27.06
C HIS A 309 -35.01 24.64 27.30
N ASP A 310 -34.93 25.93 26.92
CA ASP A 310 -36.04 26.86 27.05
C ASP A 310 -37.25 26.44 26.20
N LEU A 311 -36.99 25.94 24.99
CA LEU A 311 -38.03 25.40 24.10
C LEU A 311 -38.69 24.17 24.74
N VAL A 312 -37.91 23.23 25.27
CA VAL A 312 -38.43 22.03 25.94
C VAL A 312 -39.28 22.40 27.16
N GLN A 313 -38.84 23.36 27.99
CA GLN A 313 -39.60 23.82 29.14
C GLN A 313 -40.96 24.43 28.75
N ARG A 314 -41.04 25.14 27.62
CA ARG A 314 -42.31 25.68 27.10
C ARG A 314 -43.28 24.57 26.70
N PHE A 315 -42.78 23.48 26.12
CA PHE A 315 -43.63 22.34 25.73
C PHE A 315 -44.09 21.51 26.93
N THR A 316 -43.28 21.38 27.98
CA THR A 316 -43.67 20.64 29.18
C THR A 316 -44.67 21.38 30.06
N ASN A 317 -44.71 22.72 29.98
CA ASN A 317 -45.58 23.56 30.81
C ASN A 317 -46.91 23.94 30.14
N VAL A 318 -47.29 23.30 29.03
CA VAL A 318 -48.65 23.47 28.47
C VAL A 318 -49.64 22.77 29.40
N PRO A 319 -50.48 23.50 30.17
CA PRO A 319 -51.47 22.86 31.03
C PRO A 319 -52.45 22.09 30.15
N ALA A 320 -52.72 20.84 30.51
CA ALA A 320 -53.70 20.00 29.82
C ALA A 320 -55.08 20.66 29.89
N THR A 321 -55.44 21.40 28.86
CA THR A 321 -56.81 21.85 28.65
C THR A 321 -57.60 20.64 28.19
N ASN A 322 -58.50 20.17 29.05
CA ASN A 322 -59.83 19.61 28.71
C ASN A 322 -60.29 18.62 29.80
N SER A 323 -60.75 19.14 30.94
CA SER A 323 -61.86 18.51 31.64
C SER A 323 -63.15 19.12 31.09
N PHE A 324 -63.78 18.45 30.12
CA PHE A 324 -65.14 18.80 29.70
C PHE A 324 -66.10 18.45 30.86
N PRO A 325 -66.89 19.42 31.38
CA PRO A 325 -67.92 19.11 32.36
C PRO A 325 -69.04 18.32 31.68
N SER A 326 -69.41 17.19 32.28
CA SER A 326 -70.52 16.32 31.85
C SER A 326 -71.86 16.85 32.32
#